data_AF-A0A6J6JBT1-F1
#
_entry.id   AF-A0A6J6JBT1-F1
#
_cell.length_a   1.000
_cell.length_b   1.000
_cell.length_c   1.000
_cell.angle_alpha   90.00
_cell.angle_beta   90.00
_cell.angle_gamma   90.00
#
_symmetry.space_group_name_H-M   'P 1'
#
loop_
_entity.id
_entity.type
_entity.pdbx_description
1 polymer ?
#
loop_
_entity_poly.entity_id
_entity_poly.type
_entity_poly.pdbx_seq_one_letter_code
_entity_poly.pdbx_strand_id
1 'polypeptide(L)'
;MIARSSKTWGYQTNYGSFGQFSIVQEHQCLPKAPSLSWEEAAASTLCGTTAYRMMFGWAPHDTKKGDVVLVWGGSGGVGSMAIQLAKAVGAIPVAVVSDDERGEFCIKLGAKGYINRNEFSHWGTPPHWTDEAGQKAWTAGARAFGAKIWEIVGEKKDPAIVIEHPGEATVPTSIFVCEPGGMVVICAGTTGYSAVVDLRYHWTRQKRFQGSHGTNDEQAIAFNKMLTSGAIHPALGEVLGFDEIPHAHQRMHEGDLALGNTAILIGAASKGLGKK
;
A
#
# COMPACT_ATOMS: atom_id res chain seq x y z
N MET A 1 3.78 -19.31 0.61
CA MET A 1 4.71 -18.16 0.53
C MET A 1 5.96 -18.28 1.40
N ILE A 2 5.94 -18.97 2.55
CA ILE A 2 7.15 -19.16 3.38
C ILE A 2 8.11 -20.27 2.91
N ALA A 3 7.84 -20.87 1.75
CA ALA A 3 8.71 -21.90 1.20
C ALA A 3 10.07 -21.29 0.84
N ARG A 4 11.17 -22.00 1.13
CA ARG A 4 12.53 -21.56 0.77
C ARG A 4 12.74 -21.40 -0.74
N SER A 5 11.90 -22.05 -1.55
CA SER A 5 11.92 -21.97 -3.00
C SER A 5 11.21 -20.73 -3.57
N SER A 6 10.46 -19.97 -2.76
CA SER A 6 9.76 -18.76 -3.20
C SER A 6 10.76 -17.73 -3.74
N LYS A 7 10.52 -17.22 -4.95
CA LYS A 7 11.32 -16.18 -5.61
C LYS A 7 10.42 -15.16 -6.32
N THR A 8 10.86 -13.91 -6.35
CA THR A 8 10.22 -12.84 -7.12
C THR A 8 10.65 -12.91 -8.58
N TRP A 9 9.71 -13.24 -9.47
CA TRP A 9 9.96 -13.31 -10.91
C TRP A 9 10.35 -11.94 -11.49
N GLY A 10 11.33 -11.92 -12.39
CA GLY A 10 11.84 -10.69 -13.00
C GLY A 10 12.81 -9.89 -12.11
N TYR A 11 12.98 -10.28 -10.84
CA TYR A 11 13.97 -9.69 -9.93
C TYR A 11 14.99 -10.73 -9.44
N GLN A 12 14.52 -11.83 -8.85
CA GLN A 12 15.36 -12.95 -8.39
C GLN A 12 15.50 -14.07 -9.42
N THR A 13 14.82 -13.93 -10.56
CA THR A 13 14.91 -14.81 -11.73
C THR A 13 15.11 -13.97 -12.98
N ASN A 14 15.79 -14.52 -13.98
CA ASN A 14 15.96 -13.87 -15.28
C ASN A 14 14.65 -13.95 -16.11
N TYR A 15 14.63 -13.29 -17.28
CA TYR A 15 13.52 -13.25 -18.24
C TYR A 15 12.23 -12.67 -17.64
N GLY A 16 12.32 -11.47 -17.04
CA GLY A 16 11.17 -10.70 -16.58
C GLY A 16 10.30 -10.16 -17.72
N SER A 17 9.49 -9.13 -17.45
CA SER A 17 8.47 -8.62 -18.39
C SER A 17 8.97 -7.57 -19.40
N PHE A 18 10.17 -7.02 -19.23
CA PHE A 18 10.73 -6.04 -20.18
C PHE A 18 11.39 -6.71 -21.38
N GLY A 19 10.58 -7.44 -22.14
CA GLY A 19 10.96 -8.08 -23.40
C GLY A 19 9.71 -8.51 -24.17
N GLN A 20 9.83 -8.71 -25.48
CA GLN A 20 8.70 -9.12 -26.34
C GLN A 20 8.06 -10.43 -25.89
N PHE A 21 8.85 -11.30 -25.25
CA PHE A 21 8.42 -12.55 -24.65
C PHE A 21 8.96 -12.66 -23.23
N SER A 22 8.27 -13.45 -22.41
CA SER A 22 8.69 -13.75 -21.06
C SER A 22 8.34 -15.18 -20.69
N ILE A 23 9.13 -15.79 -19.80
CA ILE A 23 8.95 -17.16 -19.34
C ILE A 23 8.35 -17.11 -17.95
N VAL A 24 7.16 -17.69 -17.82
CA VAL A 24 6.40 -17.77 -16.55
C VAL A 24 6.01 -19.21 -16.28
N GLN A 25 5.79 -19.53 -15.01
CA GLN A 25 5.15 -20.77 -14.63
C GLN A 25 3.63 -20.64 -14.76
N GLU A 26 2.94 -21.73 -15.08
CA GLU A 26 1.49 -21.72 -15.31
C GLU A 26 0.69 -21.09 -14.15
N HIS A 27 1.06 -21.39 -12.90
CA HIS A 27 0.38 -20.87 -11.72
C HIS A 27 0.52 -19.34 -11.53
N GLN A 28 1.44 -18.68 -12.25
CA GLN A 28 1.59 -17.22 -12.25
C GLN A 28 0.61 -16.52 -13.20
N CYS A 29 -0.10 -17.28 -14.04
CA CYS A 29 -1.03 -16.74 -15.03
C CYS A 29 -2.42 -16.52 -14.43
N LEU A 30 -2.97 -15.33 -14.65
CA LEU A 30 -4.34 -14.96 -14.28
C LEU A 30 -5.12 -14.54 -15.53
N PRO A 31 -6.43 -14.80 -15.61
CA PRO A 31 -7.24 -14.36 -16.74
C PRO A 31 -7.30 -12.83 -16.75
N LYS A 32 -6.91 -12.22 -17.88
CA LYS A 32 -7.03 -10.78 -18.10
C LYS A 32 -8.50 -10.36 -18.11
N ALA A 33 -8.81 -9.25 -17.44
CA ALA A 33 -10.12 -8.61 -17.52
C ALA A 33 -10.41 -8.13 -18.97
N PRO A 34 -11.51 -8.58 -19.62
CA PRO A 34 -11.84 -8.20 -20.99
C PRO A 34 -12.06 -6.69 -21.18
N SER A 35 -12.60 -6.02 -20.16
CA SER A 35 -12.92 -4.58 -20.18
C SER A 35 -11.69 -3.66 -20.10
N LEU A 36 -10.53 -4.18 -19.67
CA LEU A 36 -9.31 -3.40 -19.52
C LEU A 36 -8.46 -3.44 -20.79
N SER A 37 -7.72 -2.37 -21.06
CA SER A 37 -6.62 -2.37 -22.04
C SER A 37 -5.46 -3.24 -21.55
N TRP A 38 -4.45 -3.44 -22.41
CA TRP A 38 -3.24 -4.19 -22.05
C TRP A 38 -2.49 -3.53 -20.88
N GLU A 39 -2.28 -2.22 -20.95
CA GLU A 39 -1.59 -1.45 -19.92
C GLU A 39 -2.40 -1.38 -18.61
N GLU A 40 -3.73 -1.22 -18.69
CA GLU A 40 -4.61 -1.24 -17.52
C GLU A 40 -4.54 -2.61 -16.83
N ALA A 41 -4.56 -3.71 -17.59
CA ALA A 41 -4.50 -5.06 -17.03
C ALA A 41 -3.13 -5.42 -16.42
N ALA A 42 -2.04 -4.80 -16.87
CA ALA A 42 -0.69 -5.06 -16.38
C ALA A 42 -0.30 -4.20 -15.16
N ALA A 43 -0.99 -3.08 -14.93
CA ALA A 43 -0.54 -2.02 -14.03
C ALA A 43 -0.54 -2.40 -12.53
N SER A 44 -1.55 -3.12 -12.07
CA SER A 44 -1.85 -3.19 -10.62
C SER A 44 -1.51 -4.52 -9.95
N THR A 45 -1.17 -5.57 -10.69
CA THR A 45 -1.14 -6.94 -10.14
C THR A 45 -0.15 -7.09 -8.98
N LEU A 46 1.09 -6.63 -9.11
CA LEU A 46 2.09 -6.76 -8.05
C LEU A 46 1.70 -5.99 -6.78
N CYS A 47 1.37 -4.71 -6.93
CA CYS A 47 0.99 -3.86 -5.80
C CYS A 47 -0.34 -4.28 -5.17
N GLY A 48 -1.32 -4.63 -6.01
CA GLY A 48 -2.66 -4.96 -5.59
C GLY A 48 -2.78 -6.31 -4.91
N THR A 49 -2.08 -7.34 -5.40
CA THR A 49 -2.03 -8.62 -4.68
C THR A 49 -1.24 -8.52 -3.38
N THR A 50 -0.20 -7.69 -3.32
CA THR A 50 0.51 -7.38 -2.07
C THR A 50 -0.42 -6.71 -1.06
N ALA A 51 -1.16 -5.67 -1.47
CA ALA A 51 -2.15 -5.00 -0.64
C ALA A 51 -3.25 -5.97 -0.18
N TYR A 52 -3.75 -6.83 -1.08
CA TYR A 52 -4.74 -7.86 -0.76
C TYR A 52 -4.23 -8.79 0.34
N ARG A 53 -3.00 -9.29 0.23
CA ARG A 53 -2.40 -10.14 1.27
C ARG A 53 -2.26 -9.41 2.61
N MET A 54 -1.85 -8.13 2.60
CA MET A 54 -1.74 -7.33 3.83
C MET A 54 -3.09 -7.21 4.53
N MET A 55 -4.18 -7.07 3.77
CA MET A 55 -5.53 -6.83 4.28
C MET A 55 -6.31 -8.10 4.63
N PHE A 56 -6.09 -9.21 3.94
CA PHE A 56 -6.93 -10.42 4.00
C PHE A 56 -6.14 -11.73 4.14
N GLY A 57 -4.83 -11.63 4.41
CA GLY A 57 -3.91 -12.78 4.47
C GLY A 57 -3.41 -13.11 5.87
N TRP A 58 -3.94 -12.47 6.91
CA TRP A 58 -3.36 -12.49 8.26
C TRP A 58 -4.41 -12.61 9.35
N ALA A 59 -5.24 -13.66 9.25
CA ALA A 59 -6.21 -14.03 10.28
C ALA A 59 -5.60 -13.98 11.71
N PRO A 60 -6.39 -13.55 12.72
CA PRO A 60 -7.78 -13.11 12.62
C PRO A 60 -7.96 -11.62 12.24
N HIS A 61 -6.87 -10.92 11.86
CA HIS A 61 -6.83 -9.48 11.62
C HIS A 61 -7.09 -9.13 10.16
N ASP A 62 -8.02 -9.84 9.52
CA ASP A 62 -8.45 -9.50 8.18
C ASP A 62 -9.35 -8.26 8.24
N THR A 63 -9.25 -7.38 7.23
CA THR A 63 -10.01 -6.14 7.15
C THR A 63 -11.51 -6.44 6.99
N LYS A 64 -12.35 -5.82 7.81
CA LYS A 64 -13.79 -6.02 7.87
C LYS A 64 -14.56 -4.74 7.59
N LYS A 65 -15.85 -4.90 7.31
CA LYS A 65 -16.77 -3.78 7.18
C LYS A 65 -16.75 -2.92 8.44
N GLY A 66 -16.60 -1.61 8.26
CA GLY A 66 -16.56 -0.62 9.33
C GLY A 66 -15.18 -0.41 9.96
N ASP A 67 -14.18 -1.24 9.66
CA ASP A 67 -12.81 -1.02 10.14
C ASP A 67 -12.26 0.30 9.60
N VAL A 68 -11.58 1.08 10.44
CA VAL A 68 -10.77 2.19 9.95
C VAL A 68 -9.43 1.62 9.47
N VAL A 69 -9.04 1.96 8.25
CA VAL A 69 -7.79 1.48 7.64
C VAL A 69 -6.91 2.68 7.33
N LEU A 70 -5.80 2.83 8.06
CA LEU A 70 -4.82 3.88 7.77
C LEU A 70 -3.89 3.40 6.64
N VAL A 71 -3.79 4.20 5.58
CA VAL A 71 -3.03 3.84 4.37
C VAL A 71 -1.91 4.82 4.14
N TRP A 72 -0.67 4.42 4.44
CA TRP A 72 0.51 5.22 4.10
C TRP A 72 0.75 5.26 2.60
N GLY A 73 1.19 6.42 2.08
CA GLY A 73 1.47 6.59 0.65
C GLY A 73 0.25 6.28 -0.22
N GLY A 74 -0.92 6.82 0.14
CA GLY A 74 -2.22 6.45 -0.43
C GLY A 74 -2.30 6.59 -1.95
N SER A 75 -1.53 7.52 -2.54
CA SER A 75 -1.49 7.73 -3.99
C SER A 75 -0.48 6.87 -4.74
N GLY A 76 0.30 6.02 -4.05
CA GLY A 76 1.24 5.09 -4.69
C GLY A 76 0.59 3.75 -5.10
N GLY A 77 1.37 2.84 -5.67
CA GLY A 77 0.87 1.56 -6.16
C GLY A 77 0.17 0.70 -5.10
N VAL A 78 0.79 0.49 -3.92
CA VAL A 78 0.17 -0.29 -2.83
C VAL A 78 -1.00 0.47 -2.21
N GLY A 79 -0.82 1.76 -1.92
CA GLY A 79 -1.83 2.60 -1.27
C GLY A 79 -3.11 2.73 -2.08
N SER A 80 -2.99 2.97 -3.39
CA SER A 80 -4.14 3.12 -4.29
C SER A 80 -4.99 1.84 -4.38
N MET A 81 -4.36 0.67 -4.27
CA MET A 81 -5.07 -0.61 -4.21
C MET A 81 -5.68 -0.85 -2.84
N ALA A 82 -4.96 -0.56 -1.75
CA ALA A 82 -5.46 -0.72 -0.39
C ALA A 82 -6.71 0.13 -0.12
N ILE A 83 -6.76 1.37 -0.62
CA ILE A 83 -7.94 2.25 -0.52
C ILE A 83 -9.16 1.60 -1.18
N GLN A 84 -9.01 1.12 -2.41
CA GLN A 84 -10.10 0.52 -3.17
C GLN A 84 -10.56 -0.80 -2.55
N LEU A 85 -9.62 -1.64 -2.10
CA LEU A 85 -9.92 -2.89 -1.40
C LEU A 85 -10.68 -2.63 -0.09
N ALA A 86 -10.26 -1.64 0.70
CA ALA A 86 -10.93 -1.25 1.94
C ALA A 86 -12.36 -0.80 1.66
N LYS A 87 -12.54 0.11 0.69
CA LYS A 87 -13.88 0.57 0.28
C LYS A 87 -14.76 -0.57 -0.22
N ALA A 88 -14.22 -1.49 -1.02
CA ALA A 88 -14.97 -2.61 -1.58
C ALA A 88 -15.53 -3.57 -0.52
N VAL A 89 -14.86 -3.71 0.63
CA VAL A 89 -15.37 -4.49 1.79
C VAL A 89 -16.14 -3.67 2.81
N GLY A 90 -16.37 -2.37 2.53
CA GLY A 90 -17.08 -1.45 3.41
C GLY A 90 -16.28 -0.97 4.63
N ALA A 91 -14.95 -1.06 4.58
CA ALA A 91 -14.06 -0.41 5.52
C ALA A 91 -13.89 1.09 5.20
N ILE A 92 -13.23 1.83 6.08
CA ILE A 92 -13.08 3.29 6.06
C ILE A 92 -11.60 3.63 5.85
N PRO A 93 -11.14 3.73 4.59
CA PRO A 93 -9.75 4.08 4.29
C PRO A 93 -9.46 5.56 4.59
N VAL A 94 -8.42 5.82 5.37
CA VAL A 94 -7.84 7.15 5.61
C VAL A 94 -6.44 7.17 4.98
N ALA A 95 -6.26 7.98 3.94
CA ALA A 95 -5.01 8.04 3.21
C ALA A 95 -4.01 8.98 3.86
N VAL A 96 -2.72 8.69 3.74
CA VAL A 96 -1.64 9.64 4.06
C VAL A 96 -0.85 9.96 2.79
N VAL A 97 -0.67 11.25 2.53
CA VAL A 97 -0.06 11.80 1.30
C VAL A 97 0.92 12.94 1.63
N SER A 98 1.62 13.46 0.61
CA SER A 98 2.57 14.57 0.73
C SER A 98 2.02 15.92 0.27
N ASP A 99 0.90 15.94 -0.43
CA ASP A 99 0.31 17.10 -1.07
C ASP A 99 -1.17 16.83 -1.39
N ASP A 100 -1.91 17.91 -1.64
CA ASP A 100 -3.36 17.86 -1.81
C ASP A 100 -3.77 17.23 -3.14
N GLU A 101 -2.96 17.35 -4.21
CA GLU A 101 -3.23 16.68 -5.49
C GLU A 101 -3.28 15.17 -5.33
N ARG A 102 -2.30 14.60 -4.61
CA ARG A 102 -2.28 13.20 -4.21
C ARG A 102 -3.45 12.86 -3.29
N GLY A 103 -3.85 13.78 -2.42
CA GLY A 103 -5.00 13.64 -1.53
C GLY A 103 -6.31 13.46 -2.30
N GLU A 104 -6.59 14.37 -3.23
CA GLU A 104 -7.78 14.33 -4.08
C GLU A 104 -7.84 13.09 -4.96
N PHE A 105 -6.68 12.60 -5.43
CA PHE A 105 -6.59 11.31 -6.09
C PHE A 105 -7.05 10.16 -5.18
N CYS A 106 -6.62 10.14 -3.92
CA CYS A 106 -7.06 9.14 -2.94
C CYS A 106 -8.58 9.20 -2.71
N ILE A 107 -9.18 10.40 -2.65
CA ILE A 107 -10.63 10.58 -2.50
C ILE A 107 -11.37 9.94 -3.68
N LYS A 108 -10.92 10.18 -4.92
CA LYS A 108 -11.51 9.57 -6.13
C LYS A 108 -11.47 8.04 -6.08
N LEU A 109 -10.41 7.46 -5.52
CA LEU A 109 -10.29 6.02 -5.32
C LEU A 109 -11.18 5.48 -4.20
N GLY A 110 -11.69 6.35 -3.32
CA GLY A 110 -12.60 5.97 -2.26
C GLY A 110 -12.11 6.19 -0.84
N ALA A 111 -11.00 6.92 -0.64
CA ALA A 111 -10.60 7.36 0.68
C ALA A 111 -11.72 8.21 1.32
N LYS A 112 -11.97 8.00 2.61
CA LYS A 112 -12.89 8.84 3.40
C LYS A 112 -12.35 10.27 3.55
N GLY A 113 -11.03 10.38 3.61
CA GLY A 113 -10.25 11.62 3.72
C GLY A 113 -8.76 11.31 3.57
N TYR A 114 -7.95 12.35 3.57
CA TYR A 114 -6.49 12.22 3.57
C TYR A 114 -5.84 13.13 4.60
N ILE A 115 -4.63 12.75 5.02
CA ILE A 115 -3.76 13.53 5.89
C ILE A 115 -2.51 13.90 5.10
N ASN A 116 -2.18 15.18 5.05
CA ASN A 116 -0.90 15.63 4.52
C ASN A 116 0.17 15.47 5.61
N ARG A 117 1.14 14.56 5.39
CA ARG A 117 2.20 14.28 6.37
C ARG A 117 3.11 15.46 6.65
N ASN A 118 3.16 16.46 5.78
CA ASN A 118 4.01 17.65 5.94
C ASN A 118 3.47 18.63 6.98
N GLU A 119 2.23 18.44 7.45
CA GLU A 119 1.66 19.18 8.59
C GLU A 119 2.22 18.73 9.95
N PHE A 120 3.06 17.68 9.95
CA PHE A 120 3.62 17.09 11.16
C PHE A 120 5.15 16.96 11.05
N SER A 121 5.82 17.00 12.19
CA SER A 121 7.29 16.99 12.28
C SER A 121 7.87 15.91 13.21
N HIS A 122 7.03 15.08 13.83
CA HIS A 122 7.46 14.07 14.82
C HIS A 122 8.02 12.77 14.20
N TRP A 123 8.22 12.74 12.88
CA TRP A 123 8.65 11.56 12.14
C TRP A 123 10.03 11.05 12.59
N GLY A 124 10.28 9.76 12.36
CA GLY A 124 11.54 9.12 12.73
C GLY A 124 11.47 8.37 14.06
N THR A 125 12.65 8.00 14.54
CA THR A 125 12.80 7.28 15.81
C THR A 125 12.44 8.20 16.98
N PRO A 126 11.47 7.82 17.84
CA PRO A 126 11.20 8.56 19.07
C PRO A 126 12.44 8.61 19.96
N PRO A 127 12.63 9.66 20.78
CA PRO A 127 13.72 9.73 21.75
C PRO A 127 13.72 8.51 22.69
N HIS A 128 14.85 8.19 23.32
CA HIS A 128 14.89 7.07 24.27
C HIS A 128 13.86 7.25 25.41
N TRP A 129 13.33 6.17 25.98
CA TRP A 129 12.21 6.25 26.94
C TRP A 129 12.54 7.01 28.24
N THR A 130 13.83 7.19 28.54
CA THR A 130 14.33 7.98 29.67
C THR A 130 14.38 9.48 29.39
N ASP A 131 14.23 9.91 28.13
CA ASP A 131 14.11 11.32 27.76
C ASP A 131 12.64 11.75 27.86
N GLU A 132 12.24 12.17 29.05
CA GLU A 132 10.85 12.57 29.33
C GLU A 132 10.38 13.73 28.44
N ALA A 133 11.24 14.73 28.20
CA ALA A 133 10.91 15.91 27.42
C ALA A 133 10.74 15.56 25.94
N GLY A 134 11.67 14.78 25.38
CA GLY A 134 11.60 14.30 24.01
C GLY A 134 10.41 13.37 23.78
N GLN A 135 10.14 12.45 24.70
CA GLN A 135 8.96 11.57 24.68
C GLN A 135 7.66 12.37 24.70
N LYS A 136 7.57 13.41 25.53
CA LYS A 136 6.40 14.29 25.59
C LYS A 136 6.19 15.04 24.26
N ALA A 137 7.26 15.57 23.67
CA ALA A 137 7.20 16.28 22.38
C ALA A 137 6.77 15.34 21.24
N TRP A 138 7.38 14.17 21.14
CA TRP A 138 7.03 13.17 20.12
C TRP A 138 5.56 12.71 20.26
N THR A 139 5.14 12.39 21.49
CA THR A 139 3.76 11.95 21.78
C THR A 139 2.73 13.03 21.45
N ALA A 140 3.07 14.31 21.65
CA ALA A 140 2.17 15.41 21.26
C ALA A 140 1.94 15.44 19.74
N GLY A 141 3.00 15.25 18.94
CA GLY A 141 2.89 15.14 17.48
C GLY A 141 2.07 13.91 17.03
N ALA A 142 2.34 12.74 17.62
CA ALA A 142 1.60 11.52 17.31
C ALA A 142 0.10 11.61 17.69
N ARG A 143 -0.23 12.30 18.80
CA ARG A 143 -1.63 12.59 19.19
C ARG A 143 -2.31 13.54 18.23
N ALA A 144 -1.62 14.58 17.76
CA ALA A 144 -2.17 15.50 16.77
C ALA A 144 -2.50 14.75 15.46
N PHE A 145 -1.62 13.83 15.04
CA PHE A 145 -1.87 12.98 13.88
C PHE A 145 -3.07 12.05 14.10
N GLY A 146 -3.16 11.39 15.26
CA GLY A 146 -4.33 10.57 15.62
C GLY A 146 -5.64 11.37 15.66
N ALA A 147 -5.61 12.63 16.12
CA ALA A 147 -6.79 13.50 16.11
C ALA A 147 -7.27 13.82 14.68
N LYS A 148 -6.36 13.94 13.69
CA LYS A 148 -6.74 14.09 12.28
C LYS A 148 -7.42 12.85 11.71
N ILE A 149 -7.03 11.65 12.14
CA ILE A 149 -7.75 10.42 11.79
C ILE A 149 -9.20 10.51 12.30
N TRP A 150 -9.40 10.89 13.57
CA TRP A 150 -10.74 11.02 14.15
C TRP A 150 -11.58 12.10 13.47
N GLU A 151 -10.99 13.23 13.08
CA GLU A 151 -11.64 14.30 12.32
C GLU A 151 -12.20 13.77 10.99
N ILE A 152 -11.37 13.02 10.23
CA ILE A 152 -11.76 12.44 8.94
C ILE A 152 -12.84 11.36 9.10
N VAL A 153 -12.69 10.50 10.11
CA VAL A 153 -13.65 9.41 10.37
C VAL A 153 -14.98 9.97 10.90
N GLY A 154 -14.95 11.09 11.64
CA GLY A 154 -16.12 11.72 12.26
C GLY A 154 -16.43 11.23 13.67
N GLU A 155 -15.61 10.33 14.21
CA GLU A 155 -15.70 9.80 15.57
C GLU A 155 -14.31 9.41 16.09
N LYS A 156 -14.18 9.24 17.41
CA LYS A 156 -12.92 8.82 18.06
C LYS A 156 -12.65 7.34 17.86
N LYS A 157 -12.39 6.96 16.60
CA LYS A 157 -12.13 5.58 16.20
C LYS A 157 -10.73 5.46 15.59
N ASP A 158 -9.91 4.67 16.25
CA ASP A 158 -8.54 4.36 15.84
C ASP A 158 -8.54 3.35 14.67
N PRO A 159 -7.48 3.29 13.84
CA PRO A 159 -7.37 2.30 12.78
C PRO A 159 -7.25 0.87 13.35
N ALA A 160 -8.12 -0.03 12.88
CA ALA A 160 -8.02 -1.47 13.12
C ALA A 160 -6.82 -2.07 12.38
N ILE A 161 -6.57 -1.58 11.17
CA ILE A 161 -5.48 -2.00 10.30
C ILE A 161 -4.68 -0.77 9.85
N VAL A 162 -3.36 -0.87 9.90
CA VAL A 162 -2.45 0.10 9.30
C VAL A 162 -1.65 -0.57 8.19
N ILE A 163 -1.77 -0.05 6.97
CA ILE A 163 -1.03 -0.49 5.78
C ILE A 163 0.29 0.28 5.75
N GLU A 164 1.36 -0.39 6.19
CA GLU A 164 2.71 0.15 6.34
C GLU A 164 3.64 -0.27 5.20
N HIS A 165 4.53 0.63 4.82
CA HIS A 165 5.61 0.42 3.85
C HIS A 165 6.69 1.50 3.90
N PRO A 166 6.45 2.75 4.39
CA PRO A 166 7.55 3.68 4.59
C PRO A 166 8.56 3.19 5.64
N GLY A 167 8.13 2.52 6.72
CA GLY A 167 9.04 1.87 7.66
C GLY A 167 9.59 2.80 8.73
N GLU A 168 10.92 2.94 8.80
CA GLU A 168 11.65 3.60 9.91
C GLU A 168 11.04 4.92 10.40
N ALA A 169 10.61 5.79 9.48
CA ALA A 169 10.07 7.10 9.84
C ALA A 169 8.64 7.07 10.41
N THR A 170 7.85 6.03 10.11
CA THR A 170 6.39 6.02 10.35
C THR A 170 5.92 4.91 11.28
N VAL A 171 6.64 3.79 11.38
CA VAL A 171 6.27 2.66 12.25
C VAL A 171 5.97 3.09 13.70
N PRO A 172 6.75 3.98 14.33
CA PRO A 172 6.43 4.47 15.68
C PRO A 172 5.02 5.09 15.78
N THR A 173 4.66 5.94 14.82
CA THR A 173 3.33 6.57 14.76
C THR A 173 2.25 5.55 14.42
N SER A 174 2.50 4.64 13.47
CA SER A 174 1.59 3.55 13.10
C SER A 174 1.22 2.67 14.29
N ILE A 175 2.22 2.27 15.09
CA ILE A 175 1.99 1.51 16.30
C ILE A 175 1.25 2.36 17.33
N PHE A 176 1.54 3.65 17.46
CA PHE A 176 0.85 4.53 18.42
C PHE A 176 -0.64 4.64 18.12
N VAL A 177 -1.01 4.95 16.87
CA VAL A 177 -2.41 5.23 16.48
C VAL A 177 -3.26 3.99 16.26
N CYS A 178 -2.68 2.82 15.97
CA CYS A 178 -3.43 1.57 15.79
C CYS A 178 -4.29 1.27 17.03
N GLU A 179 -5.50 0.75 16.83
CA GLU A 179 -6.41 0.44 17.94
C GLU A 179 -5.88 -0.72 18.82
N PRO A 180 -6.38 -0.87 20.07
CA PRO A 180 -6.10 -2.06 20.86
C PRO A 180 -6.57 -3.35 20.18
N GLY A 181 -5.70 -4.36 20.09
CA GLY A 181 -5.96 -5.59 19.35
C GLY A 181 -5.86 -5.45 17.82
N GLY A 182 -5.55 -4.26 17.30
CA GLY A 182 -5.36 -4.02 15.86
C GLY A 182 -4.02 -4.52 15.33
N MET A 183 -3.83 -4.40 14.01
CA MET A 183 -2.62 -4.83 13.31
C MET A 183 -1.99 -3.71 12.49
N VAL A 184 -0.69 -3.50 12.69
CA VAL A 184 0.18 -2.80 11.74
C VAL A 184 0.86 -3.84 10.87
N VAL A 185 0.58 -3.81 9.57
CA VAL A 185 1.12 -4.79 8.60
C VAL A 185 2.04 -4.09 7.61
N ILE A 186 3.25 -4.61 7.43
CA ILE A 186 4.34 -3.97 6.67
C ILE A 186 4.87 -4.85 5.55
N CYS A 187 5.15 -4.27 4.37
CA CYS A 187 5.75 -5.01 3.25
C CYS A 187 7.06 -4.42 2.69
N ALA A 188 7.46 -3.23 3.14
CA ALA A 188 8.71 -2.57 2.74
C ALA A 188 9.18 -1.60 3.85
N GLY A 189 10.32 -0.94 3.62
CA GLY A 189 10.86 0.10 4.50
C GLY A 189 11.52 1.21 3.69
N THR A 190 10.73 1.99 2.94
CA THR A 190 11.21 3.01 2.00
C THR A 190 12.09 4.09 2.65
N THR A 191 11.84 4.40 3.92
CA THR A 191 12.58 5.42 4.68
C THR A 191 13.70 4.85 5.56
N GLY A 192 13.89 3.52 5.55
CA GLY A 192 14.84 2.82 6.40
C GLY A 192 14.28 1.51 6.94
N TYR A 193 15.18 0.66 7.40
CA TYR A 193 14.87 -0.69 7.90
C TYR A 193 14.93 -0.82 9.42
N SER A 194 15.30 0.24 10.15
CA SER A 194 15.29 0.24 11.61
C SER A 194 13.90 0.60 12.12
N ALA A 195 13.17 -0.37 12.67
CA ALA A 195 11.84 -0.12 13.23
C ALA A 195 11.92 0.00 14.76
N VAL A 196 11.44 1.11 15.30
CA VAL A 196 11.32 1.32 16.74
C VAL A 196 9.88 1.17 17.17
N VAL A 197 9.66 0.25 18.11
CA VAL A 197 8.36 -0.01 18.73
C VAL A 197 8.47 0.39 20.19
N ASP A 198 7.68 1.38 20.60
CA ASP A 198 7.46 1.59 22.02
C ASP A 198 6.60 0.44 22.56
N LEU A 199 7.27 -0.45 23.27
CA LEU A 199 6.69 -1.68 23.79
C LEU A 199 5.47 -1.44 24.67
N ARG A 200 5.38 -0.30 25.37
CA ARG A 200 4.24 0.03 26.23
C ARG A 200 2.95 0.11 25.42
N TYR A 201 2.96 0.80 24.29
CA TYR A 201 1.78 0.88 23.42
C TYR A 201 1.49 -0.44 22.70
N HIS A 202 2.52 -1.27 22.49
CA HIS A 202 2.34 -2.58 21.88
C HIS A 202 1.71 -3.59 22.85
N TRP A 203 2.33 -3.87 24.00
CA TRP A 203 1.88 -4.94 24.90
C TRP A 203 0.62 -4.56 25.69
N THR A 204 0.50 -3.31 26.18
CA THR A 204 -0.67 -2.93 27.02
C THR A 204 -1.98 -2.91 26.23
N ARG A 205 -1.87 -2.72 24.92
CA ARG A 205 -2.99 -2.71 23.97
C ARG A 205 -3.01 -3.95 23.08
N GLN A 206 -2.13 -4.92 23.33
CA GLN A 206 -2.05 -6.20 22.63
C GLN A 206 -2.10 -6.10 21.10
N LYS A 207 -1.32 -5.16 20.54
CA LYS A 207 -1.28 -4.92 19.09
C LYS A 207 -0.44 -6.00 18.39
N ARG A 208 -0.66 -6.17 17.09
CA ARG A 208 0.16 -7.03 16.22
C ARG A 208 0.99 -6.20 15.27
N PHE A 209 2.30 -6.47 15.20
CA PHE A 209 3.16 -5.98 14.12
C PHE A 209 3.53 -7.13 13.18
N GLN A 210 3.06 -7.08 11.93
CA GLN A 210 3.10 -8.21 11.01
C GLN A 210 3.88 -7.90 9.73
N GLY A 211 4.93 -8.68 9.44
CA GLY A 211 5.58 -8.67 8.14
C GLY A 211 4.74 -9.37 7.06
N SER A 212 4.67 -8.80 5.86
CA SER A 212 3.96 -9.36 4.70
C SER A 212 4.80 -9.26 3.44
N HIS A 213 4.82 -10.31 2.61
CA HIS A 213 5.61 -10.34 1.39
C HIS A 213 4.91 -11.11 0.27
N GLY A 214 4.86 -10.51 -0.91
CA GLY A 214 4.23 -11.05 -2.13
C GLY A 214 2.77 -11.48 -1.93
N THR A 215 2.36 -12.52 -2.66
CA THR A 215 1.03 -13.13 -2.60
C THR A 215 1.13 -14.63 -2.88
N ASN A 216 0.17 -15.44 -2.39
CA ASN A 216 -0.01 -16.80 -2.91
C ASN A 216 -1.03 -16.83 -4.07
N ASP A 217 -1.17 -17.98 -4.73
CA ASP A 217 -2.05 -18.17 -5.89
C ASP A 217 -3.53 -17.89 -5.54
N GLU A 218 -4.02 -18.36 -4.38
CA GLU A 218 -5.39 -18.12 -3.92
C GLU A 218 -5.70 -16.63 -3.74
N GLN A 219 -4.78 -15.89 -3.13
CA GLN A 219 -4.87 -14.45 -2.92
C GLN A 219 -4.77 -13.68 -4.25
N ALA A 220 -3.91 -14.14 -5.16
CA ALA A 220 -3.77 -13.54 -6.48
C ALA A 220 -5.05 -13.72 -7.32
N ILE A 221 -5.65 -14.92 -7.27
CA ILE A 221 -6.94 -15.23 -7.90
C ILE A 221 -8.05 -14.39 -7.29
N ALA A 222 -8.10 -14.24 -5.96
CA ALA A 222 -9.12 -13.46 -5.28
C ALA A 222 -9.03 -11.96 -5.62
N PHE A 223 -7.82 -11.39 -5.62
CA PHE A 223 -7.59 -10.03 -6.11
C PHE A 223 -8.02 -9.87 -7.57
N ASN A 224 -7.62 -10.80 -8.45
CA ASN A 224 -7.97 -10.73 -9.87
C ASN A 224 -9.49 -10.77 -10.09
N LYS A 225 -10.23 -11.56 -9.31
CA LYS A 225 -11.71 -11.57 -9.36
C LYS A 225 -12.32 -10.20 -9.07
N MET A 226 -11.74 -9.43 -8.14
CA MET A 226 -12.21 -8.07 -7.85
C MET A 226 -11.92 -7.12 -9.01
N LEU A 227 -10.77 -7.29 -9.68
CA LEU A 227 -10.42 -6.51 -10.86
C LEU A 227 -11.30 -6.85 -12.06
N THR A 228 -11.53 -8.14 -12.34
CA THR A 228 -12.33 -8.60 -13.48
C THR A 228 -13.81 -8.33 -13.31
N SER A 229 -14.33 -8.25 -12.08
CA SER A 229 -15.72 -7.85 -11.82
C SER A 229 -15.95 -6.34 -11.87
N GLY A 230 -14.87 -5.54 -11.93
CA GLY A 230 -14.94 -4.08 -11.86
C GLY A 230 -15.17 -3.53 -10.45
N ALA A 231 -15.04 -4.36 -9.41
CA ALA A 231 -15.13 -3.89 -8.01
C ALA A 231 -13.98 -2.97 -7.61
N ILE A 232 -12.82 -3.13 -8.27
CA ILE A 232 -11.65 -2.26 -8.16
C ILE A 232 -11.12 -1.94 -9.57
N HIS A 233 -10.37 -0.86 -9.68
CA HIS A 233 -9.70 -0.44 -10.92
C HIS A 233 -8.18 -0.45 -10.75
N PRO A 234 -7.40 -0.56 -11.84
CA PRO A 234 -5.94 -0.65 -11.78
C PRO A 234 -5.22 0.59 -11.24
N ALA A 235 -5.90 1.74 -11.10
CA ALA A 235 -5.30 3.02 -10.77
C ALA A 235 -4.06 3.33 -11.64
N LEU A 236 -4.19 3.14 -12.96
CA LEU A 236 -3.15 3.47 -13.93
C LEU A 236 -3.04 5.00 -14.05
N GLY A 237 -1.88 5.55 -13.75
CA GLY A 237 -1.60 6.98 -13.85
C GLY A 237 -0.85 7.37 -15.11
N GLU A 238 0.11 6.55 -15.52
CA GLU A 238 1.01 6.87 -16.62
C GLU A 238 1.28 5.63 -17.47
N VAL A 239 1.44 5.87 -18.77
CA VAL A 239 1.80 4.84 -19.74
C VAL A 239 2.95 5.35 -20.58
N LEU A 240 4.06 4.62 -20.60
CA LEU A 240 5.28 4.96 -21.31
C LEU A 240 5.61 3.88 -22.35
N GLY A 241 6.46 4.21 -23.32
CA GLY A 241 6.99 3.28 -24.31
C GLY A 241 8.15 2.43 -23.80
N PHE A 242 8.51 1.41 -24.57
CA PHE A 242 9.64 0.52 -24.25
C PHE A 242 10.96 1.26 -24.06
N ASP A 243 11.24 2.24 -24.93
CA ASP A 243 12.50 3.01 -24.88
C ASP A 243 12.56 3.97 -23.68
N GLU A 244 11.44 4.18 -22.99
CA GLU A 244 11.34 5.05 -21.81
C GLU A 244 11.51 4.28 -20.48
N ILE A 245 11.73 2.96 -20.52
CA ILE A 245 11.96 2.14 -19.32
C ILE A 245 13.05 2.75 -18.41
N PRO A 246 14.24 3.13 -18.90
CA PRO A 246 15.27 3.70 -18.04
C PRO A 246 14.83 5.00 -17.38
N HIS A 247 14.12 5.86 -18.13
CA HIS A 247 13.60 7.12 -17.62
C HIS A 247 12.55 6.91 -16.52
N ALA A 248 11.63 5.96 -16.73
CA ALA A 248 10.61 5.60 -15.74
C ALA A 248 11.24 5.17 -14.41
N HIS A 249 12.29 4.34 -14.46
CA HIS A 249 12.97 3.86 -13.25
C HIS A 249 13.83 4.95 -12.59
N GLN A 250 14.41 5.87 -13.36
CA GLN A 250 15.14 7.01 -12.81
C GLN A 250 14.21 7.95 -12.04
N ARG A 251 13.05 8.28 -12.61
CA ARG A 251 12.01 9.08 -11.91
C ARG A 251 11.54 8.41 -10.62
N MET A 252 11.35 7.09 -10.66
CA MET A 252 11.01 6.29 -9.47
C MET A 252 12.09 6.38 -8.39
N HIS A 253 13.37 6.28 -8.77
CA HIS A 253 14.50 6.44 -7.85
C HIS A 253 14.56 7.84 -7.21
N GLU A 254 14.23 8.88 -7.98
CA GLU A 254 14.20 10.27 -7.50
C GLU A 254 12.94 10.62 -6.69
N GLY A 255 11.97 9.70 -6.60
CA GLY A 255 10.69 9.93 -5.92
C GLY A 255 9.68 10.73 -6.73
N ASP A 256 9.96 11.02 -8.00
CA ASP A 256 9.02 11.64 -8.95
C ASP A 256 8.06 10.59 -9.52
N LEU A 257 7.10 10.18 -8.69
CA LEU A 257 6.14 9.14 -9.02
C LEU A 257 4.84 9.72 -9.58
N ALA A 258 4.37 9.16 -10.68
CA ALA A 258 2.99 9.35 -11.13
C ALA A 258 1.98 8.93 -10.03
N LEU A 259 0.74 9.41 -10.13
CA LEU A 259 -0.36 8.95 -9.29
C LEU A 259 -0.72 7.50 -9.65
N GLY A 260 -0.77 6.61 -8.67
CA GLY A 260 -1.11 5.20 -8.88
C GLY A 260 0.05 4.39 -9.45
N ASN A 261 -0.19 3.72 -10.59
CA ASN A 261 0.76 2.80 -11.24
C ASN A 261 1.21 3.33 -12.59
N THR A 262 2.47 3.06 -12.96
CA THR A 262 3.02 3.30 -14.30
C THR A 262 3.07 1.98 -15.07
N ALA A 263 2.63 1.98 -16.33
CA ALA A 263 2.71 0.84 -17.22
C ALA A 263 3.63 1.13 -18.42
N ILE A 264 4.30 0.09 -18.92
CA ILE A 264 5.17 0.17 -20.11
C ILE A 264 4.54 -0.60 -21.26
N LEU A 265 4.40 0.03 -22.41
CA LEU A 265 4.00 -0.64 -23.65
C LEU A 265 5.16 -1.48 -24.19
N ILE A 266 4.89 -2.78 -24.39
CA ILE A 266 5.84 -3.74 -24.98
C ILE A 266 5.39 -4.14 -26.39
N GLY A 267 4.48 -5.12 -26.48
CA GLY A 267 3.94 -5.61 -27.75
C GLY A 267 2.68 -4.90 -28.25
N ALA A 268 2.09 -4.03 -27.43
CA ALA A 268 0.94 -3.23 -27.82
C ALA A 268 1.40 -2.01 -28.63
N ALA A 269 0.89 -1.86 -29.86
CA ALA A 269 1.31 -0.79 -30.77
C ALA A 269 0.92 0.62 -30.29
N SER A 270 -0.14 0.73 -29.47
CA SER A 270 -0.60 2.00 -28.90
C SER A 270 -1.40 1.75 -27.61
N LYS A 271 -1.62 2.83 -26.85
CA LYS A 271 -2.51 2.86 -25.68
C LYS A 271 -3.95 2.50 -26.08
N GLY A 272 -4.71 1.94 -25.15
CA GLY A 272 -6.14 1.65 -25.24
C GLY A 272 -6.49 0.31 -25.89
N LEU A 273 -5.52 -0.42 -26.43
CA LEU A 273 -5.74 -1.71 -27.09
C LEU A 273 -5.98 -2.84 -26.08
N GLY A 274 -6.63 -3.93 -26.53
CA GLY A 274 -6.82 -5.14 -25.73
C GLY A 274 -8.15 -5.26 -25.01
N LYS A 275 -9.02 -4.26 -25.13
CA LYS A 275 -10.42 -4.31 -24.68
C LYS A 275 -11.25 -5.19 -25.63
N LYS A 276 -12.19 -5.98 -25.09
CA LYS A 276 -13.14 -6.81 -25.83
C LYS A 276 -14.56 -6.56 -25.35
#